data_AF-A0A553AUL2-F1
#
_entry.id   AF-A0A553AUL2-F1
#
_cell.length_a   1.000
_cell.length_b   1.000
_cell.length_c   1.000
_cell.angle_alpha   90.00
_cell.angle_beta   90.00
_cell.angle_gamma   90.00
#
_symmetry.space_group_name_H-M   'P 1'
#
loop_
_entity.id
_entity.type
_entity.pdbx_description
1 polymer ?
#
loop_
_entity_poly.entity_id
_entity_poly.type
_entity_poly.pdbx_seq_one_letter_code
_entity_poly.pdbx_strand_id
1 'polypeptide(L)'
;MPRLTQLFAPLALCLAIAGCDSAVTADGGGGVNNLVPVSPRTAAVAAPVATQVAMRWGDRSGSDAWTQATLEALDRHGVQIMSQVPKDIDAYCPGYAERGTNGRRAFWAGLLSAVAKHESTYNPQAKGGGGKWLGLMQIAPATWRSYGCNGQMLDGADNMACAVKIMTQQVGRDNAVVRDGSGGWRGIARDWAPLRSAAKRADIAAWTSQQSYCQQPVTKG
;
A
#
# COMPACT_ATOMS: atom_id res chain seq x y z
N MET A 1 51.43 -1.09 -12.74
CA MET A 1 52.14 -2.37 -12.53
C MET A 1 51.56 -3.02 -11.28
N PRO A 2 51.34 -4.35 -11.21
CA PRO A 2 51.35 -5.35 -12.28
C PRO A 2 49.93 -5.71 -12.77
N ARG A 3 49.89 -6.14 -14.02
CA ARG A 3 48.78 -6.86 -14.65
C ARG A 3 48.96 -8.35 -14.34
N LEU A 4 47.88 -9.08 -14.08
CA LEU A 4 47.89 -10.52 -14.26
C LEU A 4 46.72 -10.90 -15.18
N THR A 5 47.12 -11.53 -16.27
CA THR A 5 46.35 -11.99 -17.42
C THR A 5 45.87 -13.43 -17.16
N GLN A 6 44.98 -13.91 -18.03
CA GLN A 6 44.68 -15.33 -18.35
C GLN A 6 43.56 -15.98 -17.51
N LEU A 7 42.63 -16.80 -18.06
CA LEU A 7 42.54 -17.51 -19.34
C LEU A 7 41.07 -17.94 -19.61
N PHE A 8 40.76 -18.19 -20.89
CA PHE A 8 39.59 -18.90 -21.46
C PHE A 8 39.40 -20.31 -20.80
N ALA A 9 38.25 -21.00 -20.80
CA ALA A 9 37.34 -21.34 -21.90
C ALA A 9 36.05 -22.02 -21.36
N PRO A 10 34.99 -22.20 -22.19
CA PRO A 10 33.69 -22.75 -21.81
C PRO A 10 33.53 -24.25 -22.14
N LEU A 11 32.30 -24.75 -21.94
CA LEU A 11 31.67 -25.97 -22.48
C LEU A 11 31.63 -27.20 -21.55
N ALA A 12 30.43 -27.55 -21.11
CA ALA A 12 30.03 -28.93 -20.84
C ALA A 12 28.56 -29.13 -21.30
N LEU A 13 28.44 -29.78 -22.45
CA LEU A 13 27.26 -30.40 -23.04
C LEU A 13 27.17 -31.85 -22.54
N CYS A 14 25.99 -32.48 -22.72
CA CYS A 14 25.63 -33.90 -22.55
C CYS A 14 24.95 -34.24 -21.20
N LEU A 15 23.91 -35.06 -21.10
CA LEU A 15 23.04 -35.78 -22.05
C LEU A 15 21.80 -36.25 -21.26
N ALA A 16 20.66 -36.41 -21.91
CA ALA A 16 19.43 -36.95 -21.34
C ALA A 16 19.52 -38.45 -21.00
N ILE A 17 18.75 -38.90 -20.01
CA ILE A 17 18.32 -40.32 -19.90
C ILE A 17 16.90 -40.43 -19.34
N ALA A 18 16.14 -41.35 -19.96
CA ALA A 18 14.90 -42.06 -19.61
C ALA A 18 14.30 -41.85 -18.20
N GLY A 19 12.98 -41.76 -17.99
CA GLY A 19 11.91 -42.56 -18.57
C GLY A 19 11.39 -43.53 -17.50
N CYS A 20 10.19 -43.27 -16.97
CA CYS A 20 9.39 -44.24 -16.22
C CYS A 20 7.95 -44.13 -16.70
N ASP A 21 7.60 -44.98 -17.66
CA ASP A 21 6.23 -45.32 -18.01
C ASP A 21 5.62 -46.18 -16.90
N SER A 22 4.49 -45.75 -16.35
CA SER A 22 3.61 -46.61 -15.57
C SER A 22 2.45 -47.04 -16.46
N ALA A 23 2.50 -48.29 -16.90
CA ALA A 23 1.41 -48.96 -17.58
C ALA A 23 0.20 -49.09 -16.65
N VAL A 24 -0.99 -48.72 -17.14
CA VAL A 24 -2.27 -49.17 -16.60
C VAL A 24 -2.96 -49.95 -17.70
N THR A 25 -3.13 -51.24 -17.45
CA THR A 25 -3.97 -52.17 -18.22
C THR A 25 -5.43 -51.93 -17.87
N ALA A 26 -6.29 -51.80 -18.88
CA ALA A 26 -7.71 -52.12 -18.76
C ALA A 26 -8.22 -52.71 -20.08
N ASP A 27 -8.89 -53.84 -19.92
CA ASP A 27 -9.33 -54.80 -20.93
C ASP A 27 -10.73 -54.46 -21.48
N GLY A 28 -11.13 -55.16 -22.54
CA GLY A 28 -12.16 -54.81 -23.52
C GLY A 28 -13.63 -54.77 -23.08
N GLY A 29 -14.46 -54.27 -24.00
CA GLY A 29 -15.93 -54.37 -23.93
C GLY A 29 -16.64 -53.33 -24.79
N GLY A 30 -17.17 -53.75 -25.94
CA GLY A 30 -17.81 -52.88 -26.93
C GLY A 30 -19.12 -52.21 -26.49
N GLY A 31 -19.45 -51.10 -27.17
CA GLY A 31 -20.73 -50.40 -27.04
C GLY A 31 -20.70 -49.05 -27.73
N VAL A 32 -21.32 -48.98 -28.91
CA VAL A 32 -21.57 -47.75 -29.68
C VAL A 32 -22.24 -46.68 -28.79
N ASN A 33 -21.67 -45.47 -28.74
CA ASN A 33 -22.41 -44.26 -28.37
C ASN A 33 -21.70 -42.99 -28.88
N ASN A 34 -22.52 -42.13 -29.48
CA ASN A 34 -22.22 -40.87 -30.17
C ASN A 34 -21.05 -40.04 -29.62
N LEU A 35 -20.11 -39.71 -30.51
CA LEU A 35 -19.08 -38.70 -30.29
C LEU A 35 -19.73 -37.30 -30.27
N VAL A 36 -19.91 -36.74 -29.08
CA VAL A 36 -19.97 -35.29 -28.90
C VAL A 36 -18.55 -34.83 -28.54
N PRO A 37 -17.90 -33.94 -29.30
CA PRO A 37 -16.61 -33.42 -28.91
C PRO A 37 -16.79 -32.51 -27.69
N VAL A 38 -16.37 -33.00 -26.51
CA VAL A 38 -16.19 -32.16 -25.33
C VAL A 38 -14.99 -31.26 -25.60
N SER A 39 -15.27 -30.03 -26.02
CA SER A 39 -14.29 -28.96 -26.12
C SER A 39 -13.69 -28.70 -24.74
N PRO A 40 -12.37 -28.76 -24.53
CA PRO A 40 -11.78 -28.44 -23.24
C PRO A 40 -11.99 -26.94 -23.01
N ARG A 41 -12.95 -26.60 -22.14
CA ARG A 41 -13.00 -25.27 -21.54
C ARG A 41 -11.70 -25.09 -20.77
N THR A 42 -10.77 -24.34 -21.36
CA THR A 42 -9.66 -23.75 -20.64
C THR A 42 -10.28 -22.94 -19.50
N ALA A 43 -10.29 -23.52 -18.30
CA ALA A 43 -10.64 -22.78 -17.10
C ALA A 43 -9.55 -21.73 -16.95
N ALA A 44 -9.82 -20.51 -17.40
CA ALA A 44 -9.03 -19.36 -17.04
C ALA A 44 -9.03 -19.33 -15.51
N VAL A 45 -7.88 -19.65 -14.91
CA VAL A 45 -7.66 -19.44 -13.49
C VAL A 45 -7.77 -17.93 -13.32
N ALA A 46 -8.94 -17.46 -12.88
CA ALA A 46 -9.13 -16.07 -12.56
C ALA A 46 -8.06 -15.73 -11.51
N ALA A 47 -7.16 -14.80 -11.87
CA ALA A 47 -6.26 -14.20 -10.90
C ALA A 47 -7.10 -13.73 -9.70
N PRO A 48 -6.62 -13.90 -8.46
CA PRO A 48 -7.37 -13.40 -7.31
C PRO A 48 -7.60 -11.91 -7.56
N VAL A 49 -8.87 -11.49 -7.55
CA VAL A 49 -9.22 -10.08 -7.53
C VAL A 49 -8.54 -9.54 -6.27
N ALA A 50 -7.42 -8.85 -6.44
CA ALA A 50 -6.82 -8.09 -5.37
C ALA A 50 -7.94 -7.19 -4.86
N THR A 51 -8.43 -7.46 -3.65
CA THR A 51 -9.46 -6.65 -3.02
C THR A 51 -8.92 -5.22 -3.02
N GLN A 52 -9.46 -4.38 -3.89
CA GLN A 52 -8.99 -3.01 -4.03
C GLN A 52 -9.12 -2.36 -2.66
N VAL A 53 -8.00 -1.93 -2.10
CA VAL A 53 -7.98 -1.31 -0.78
C VAL A 53 -8.76 -0.01 -0.90
N ALA A 54 -9.86 0.12 -0.15
CA ALA A 54 -10.70 1.30 -0.20
C ALA A 54 -9.88 2.55 0.20
N MET A 55 -9.90 3.56 -0.67
CA MET A 55 -9.27 4.85 -0.43
C MET A 55 -10.32 5.96 -0.55
N ARG A 56 -10.17 7.03 0.22
CA ARG A 56 -11.18 8.08 0.31
C ARG A 56 -11.31 8.91 -0.97
N TRP A 57 -10.27 8.93 -1.80
CA TRP A 57 -10.32 9.56 -3.12
C TRP A 57 -11.09 8.73 -4.15
N GLY A 58 -11.51 7.49 -3.87
CA GLY A 58 -12.29 6.65 -4.80
C GLY A 58 -11.67 6.55 -6.20
N ASP A 59 -12.52 6.53 -7.24
CA ASP A 59 -12.12 6.27 -8.63
C ASP A 59 -11.73 7.55 -9.41
N ARG A 60 -11.18 8.54 -8.71
CA ARG A 60 -10.72 9.79 -9.35
C ARG A 60 -9.59 9.51 -10.34
N SER A 61 -9.52 10.29 -11.42
CA SER A 61 -8.41 10.18 -12.38
C SER A 61 -7.05 10.29 -11.67
N GLY A 62 -6.19 9.29 -11.89
CA GLY A 62 -4.86 9.17 -11.27
C GLY A 62 -4.84 8.52 -9.89
N SER A 63 -6.00 8.22 -9.27
CA SER A 63 -6.06 7.69 -7.91
C SER A 63 -5.41 6.32 -7.74
N ASP A 64 -5.41 5.49 -8.79
CA ASP A 64 -4.73 4.19 -8.79
C ASP A 64 -3.21 4.37 -8.58
N ALA A 65 -2.59 5.32 -9.29
CA ALA A 65 -1.17 5.62 -9.14
C ALA A 65 -0.84 6.17 -7.74
N TRP A 66 -1.71 7.02 -7.19
CA TRP A 66 -1.55 7.53 -5.82
C TRP A 66 -1.64 6.40 -4.79
N THR A 67 -2.60 5.49 -4.98
CA THR A 67 -2.83 4.32 -4.13
C THR A 67 -1.63 3.38 -4.17
N GLN A 68 -1.19 3.01 -5.37
CA GLN A 68 -0.03 2.14 -5.58
C GLN A 68 1.23 2.73 -4.94
N ALA A 69 1.55 3.99 -5.24
CA ALA A 69 2.74 4.63 -4.69
C ALA A 69 2.71 4.76 -3.17
N THR A 70 1.53 5.02 -2.58
CA THR A 70 1.36 5.05 -1.12
C THR A 70 1.62 3.69 -0.50
N LEU A 71 1.03 2.62 -1.04
CA LEU A 71 1.19 1.25 -0.51
C LEU A 71 2.63 0.76 -0.66
N GLU A 72 3.26 0.99 -1.82
CA GLU A 72 4.66 0.63 -2.04
C GLU A 72 5.63 1.42 -1.13
N ALA A 73 5.37 2.70 -0.91
CA ALA A 73 6.17 3.50 0.02
C ALA A 73 6.01 3.00 1.47
N LEU A 74 4.82 2.51 1.85
CA LEU A 74 4.60 1.89 3.17
C LEU A 74 5.35 0.55 3.29
N ASP A 75 5.40 -0.26 2.24
CA ASP A 75 6.19 -1.50 2.25
C ASP A 75 7.68 -1.20 2.46
N ARG A 76 8.21 -0.12 1.85
CA ARG A 76 9.62 0.28 1.97
C ARG A 76 9.98 1.00 3.28
N HIS A 77 9.10 1.87 3.77
CA HIS A 77 9.42 2.83 4.83
C HIS A 77 8.53 2.69 6.09
N GLY A 78 7.42 1.98 5.98
CA GLY A 78 6.38 1.88 7.01
C GLY A 78 6.53 0.73 7.99
N VAL A 79 7.58 -0.10 7.87
CA VAL A 79 7.76 -1.31 8.70
C VAL A 79 7.63 -1.02 10.19
N GLN A 80 8.26 0.06 10.68
CA GLN A 80 8.20 0.44 12.10
C GLN A 80 6.79 0.81 12.55
N ILE A 81 6.06 1.64 11.79
CA ILE A 81 4.73 2.10 12.23
C ILE A 81 3.69 0.98 12.13
N MET A 82 3.89 0.03 11.21
CA MET A 82 3.04 -1.15 11.07
C MET A 82 3.32 -2.21 12.15
N SER A 83 4.51 -2.22 12.77
CA SER A 83 4.81 -3.11 13.90
C SER A 83 4.34 -2.57 15.25
N GLN A 84 3.99 -1.29 15.32
CA GLN A 84 3.49 -0.63 16.53
C GLN A 84 1.96 -0.54 16.55
N VAL A 85 1.40 -0.37 17.75
CA VAL A 85 -0.01 0.01 17.97
C VAL A 85 0.00 1.42 18.58
N PRO A 86 -0.34 2.46 17.78
CA PRO A 86 -0.41 3.83 18.27
C PRO A 86 -1.42 3.98 19.40
N LYS A 87 -1.13 4.85 20.38
CA LYS A 87 -1.94 4.97 21.61
C LYS A 87 -3.38 5.42 21.39
N ASP A 88 -3.63 6.13 20.31
CA ASP A 88 -4.91 6.73 19.93
C ASP A 88 -5.54 6.03 18.72
N ILE A 89 -5.03 4.85 18.36
CA ILE A 89 -5.42 4.18 17.11
C ILE A 89 -6.89 3.78 17.08
N ASP A 90 -7.48 3.42 18.22
CA ASP A 90 -8.86 2.94 18.30
C ASP A 90 -9.87 4.00 17.83
N ALA A 91 -9.54 5.29 17.97
CA ALA A 91 -10.37 6.37 17.46
C ALA A 91 -10.43 6.41 15.93
N TYR A 92 -9.41 5.90 15.24
CA TYR A 92 -9.31 5.90 13.78
C TYR A 92 -9.56 4.51 13.18
N CYS A 93 -9.21 3.45 13.90
CA CYS A 93 -9.22 2.09 13.40
C CYS A 93 -9.38 1.10 14.57
N PRO A 94 -10.61 0.84 15.04
CA PRO A 94 -10.87 0.00 16.21
C PRO A 94 -10.24 -1.39 16.13
N GLY A 95 -10.18 -1.99 14.94
CA GLY A 95 -9.61 -3.33 14.68
C GLY A 95 -8.13 -3.35 14.31
N TYR A 96 -7.38 -2.26 14.51
CA TYR A 96 -6.00 -2.13 14.04
C TYR A 96 -5.05 -3.13 14.71
N ALA A 97 -5.21 -3.35 16.03
CA ALA A 97 -4.33 -4.22 16.80
C ALA A 97 -4.38 -5.67 16.29
N GLU A 98 -5.55 -6.13 15.88
CA GLU A 98 -5.84 -7.46 15.37
C GLU A 98 -5.46 -7.62 13.89
N ARG A 99 -5.11 -6.54 13.18
CA ARG A 99 -4.69 -6.62 11.79
C ARG A 99 -3.25 -7.08 11.67
N GLY A 100 -3.01 -8.00 10.74
CA GLY A 100 -1.67 -8.26 10.19
C GLY A 100 -1.16 -7.10 9.32
N THR A 101 0.08 -7.22 8.84
CA THR A 101 0.77 -6.16 8.08
C THR A 101 -0.07 -5.57 6.94
N ASN A 102 -0.76 -6.38 6.15
CA ASN A 102 -1.58 -5.90 5.04
C ASN A 102 -2.74 -5.00 5.49
N GLY A 103 -3.41 -5.34 6.59
CA GLY A 103 -4.51 -4.52 7.13
C GLY A 103 -4.00 -3.21 7.73
N ARG A 104 -2.87 -3.24 8.44
CA ARG A 104 -2.22 -2.04 8.96
C ARG A 104 -1.69 -1.13 7.84
N ARG A 105 -1.14 -1.71 6.77
CA ARG A 105 -0.74 -0.99 5.56
C ARG A 105 -1.93 -0.31 4.90
N ALA A 106 -3.03 -1.04 4.73
CA ALA A 106 -4.27 -0.50 4.18
C ALA A 106 -4.80 0.66 5.02
N PHE A 107 -4.77 0.55 6.35
CA PHE A 107 -5.14 1.65 7.25
C PHE A 107 -4.31 2.91 7.00
N TRP A 108 -2.98 2.82 7.01
CA TRP A 108 -2.13 4.00 6.88
C TRP A 108 -2.32 4.69 5.53
N ALA A 109 -2.46 3.92 4.45
CA ALA A 109 -2.76 4.47 3.13
C ALA A 109 -4.15 5.14 3.10
N GLY A 110 -5.17 4.48 3.66
CA GLY A 110 -6.51 5.02 3.78
C GLY A 110 -6.55 6.30 4.61
N LEU A 111 -5.83 6.36 5.73
CA LEU A 111 -5.72 7.54 6.57
C LEU A 111 -5.11 8.73 5.79
N LEU A 112 -4.01 8.53 5.06
CA LEU A 112 -3.42 9.58 4.24
C LEU A 112 -4.37 10.03 3.12
N SER A 113 -5.12 9.11 2.51
CA SER A 113 -6.17 9.47 1.55
C SER A 113 -7.23 10.37 2.19
N ALA A 114 -7.60 10.11 3.45
CA ALA A 114 -8.57 10.93 4.16
C ALA A 114 -8.02 12.32 4.53
N VAL A 115 -6.72 12.42 4.83
CA VAL A 115 -6.02 13.69 5.05
C VAL A 115 -5.92 14.51 3.75
N ALA A 116 -5.60 13.88 2.61
CA ALA A 116 -5.48 14.54 1.31
C ALA A 116 -6.75 15.29 0.91
N LYS A 117 -7.94 14.78 1.29
CA LYS A 117 -9.22 15.48 1.13
C LYS A 117 -9.18 16.88 1.73
N HIS A 118 -8.65 16.99 2.94
CA HIS A 118 -8.65 18.23 3.73
C HIS A 118 -7.48 19.15 3.44
N GLU A 119 -6.42 18.63 2.80
CA GLU A 119 -5.27 19.39 2.35
C GLU A 119 -5.49 20.02 0.97
N SER A 120 -5.94 19.23 -0.01
CA SER A 120 -5.99 19.66 -1.42
C SER A 120 -7.33 19.40 -2.10
N THR A 121 -8.30 18.78 -1.43
CA THR A 121 -9.51 18.23 -2.06
C THR A 121 -9.17 17.30 -3.23
N TYR A 122 -8.08 16.52 -3.07
CA TYR A 122 -7.56 15.59 -4.07
C TYR A 122 -7.04 16.23 -5.37
N ASN A 123 -6.58 17.47 -5.31
CA ASN A 123 -5.96 18.15 -6.45
C ASN A 123 -4.43 18.01 -6.41
N PRO A 124 -3.81 17.19 -7.28
CA PRO A 124 -2.36 17.05 -7.33
C PRO A 124 -1.63 18.31 -7.83
N GLN A 125 -2.32 19.24 -8.47
CA GLN A 125 -1.76 20.52 -8.93
C GLN A 125 -1.94 21.65 -7.90
N ALA A 126 -2.47 21.35 -6.70
CA ALA A 126 -2.75 22.36 -5.69
C ALA A 126 -1.48 23.09 -5.22
N LYS A 127 -1.59 24.42 -5.10
CA LYS A 127 -0.54 25.33 -4.62
C LYS A 127 -1.07 26.20 -3.49
N GLY A 128 -0.93 25.74 -2.25
CA GLY A 128 -1.40 26.46 -1.06
C GLY A 128 -0.48 27.63 -0.69
N GLY A 129 -1.06 28.64 -0.04
CA GLY A 129 -0.30 29.76 0.53
C GLY A 129 0.57 30.54 -0.47
N GLY A 130 0.14 30.62 -1.74
CA GLY A 130 0.92 31.24 -2.81
C GLY A 130 2.07 30.36 -3.34
N GLY A 131 1.95 29.02 -3.23
CA GLY A 131 2.98 28.08 -3.69
C GLY A 131 3.96 27.63 -2.62
N LYS A 132 3.69 27.94 -1.35
CA LYS A 132 4.50 27.47 -0.19
C LYS A 132 4.32 25.98 0.07
N TRP A 133 3.18 25.42 -0.32
CA TRP A 133 2.82 24.02 -0.15
C TRP A 133 2.25 23.46 -1.44
N LEU A 134 2.67 22.26 -1.83
CA LEU A 134 2.42 21.71 -3.16
C LEU A 134 1.81 20.30 -3.10
N GLY A 135 0.94 20.03 -4.06
CA GLY A 135 0.40 18.70 -4.35
C GLY A 135 -0.68 18.22 -3.38
N LEU A 136 -0.99 16.93 -3.47
CA LEU A 136 -2.10 16.28 -2.74
C LEU A 136 -2.03 16.51 -1.23
N MET A 137 -0.82 16.44 -0.68
CA MET A 137 -0.54 16.49 0.75
C MET A 137 0.05 17.84 1.19
N GLN A 138 0.04 18.85 0.31
CA GLN A 138 0.47 20.21 0.60
C GLN A 138 1.84 20.24 1.30
N ILE A 139 2.83 19.58 0.70
CA ILE A 139 4.18 19.47 1.25
C ILE A 139 5.00 20.71 0.85
N ALA A 140 5.73 21.29 1.80
CA ALA A 140 6.62 22.41 1.51
C ALA A 140 7.91 21.92 0.80
N PRO A 141 8.47 22.68 -0.17
CA PRO A 141 9.69 22.26 -0.88
C PRO A 141 10.91 22.02 0.03
N ALA A 142 11.02 22.76 1.14
CA ALA A 142 12.09 22.54 2.11
C ALA A 142 11.93 21.19 2.82
N THR A 143 10.71 20.85 3.24
CA THR A 143 10.36 19.55 3.85
C THR A 143 10.62 18.41 2.86
N TRP A 144 10.21 18.56 1.61
CA TRP A 144 10.48 17.58 0.55
C TRP A 144 11.96 17.21 0.48
N ARG A 145 12.83 18.23 0.45
CA ARG A 145 14.29 18.04 0.40
C ARG A 145 14.83 17.44 1.70
N SER A 146 14.38 17.90 2.86
CA SER A 146 14.90 17.41 4.16
C SER A 146 14.57 15.94 4.39
N TYR A 147 13.44 15.46 3.86
CA TYR A 147 13.09 14.04 3.89
C TYR A 147 13.70 13.24 2.72
N GLY A 148 14.51 13.88 1.87
CA GLY A 148 15.15 13.23 0.72
C GLY A 148 14.14 12.64 -0.26
N CYS A 149 13.02 13.33 -0.49
CA CYS A 149 12.02 12.91 -1.46
C CYS A 149 12.52 13.20 -2.89
N ASN A 150 12.19 12.31 -3.82
CA ASN A 150 12.60 12.36 -5.22
C ASN A 150 11.36 12.43 -6.11
N GLY A 151 11.53 12.83 -7.38
CA GLY A 151 10.43 12.96 -8.34
C GLY A 151 9.88 14.37 -8.43
N GLN A 152 8.63 14.50 -8.87
CA GLN A 152 7.95 15.78 -9.12
C GLN A 152 6.90 16.05 -8.04
N MET A 153 7.00 17.18 -7.34
CA MET A 153 6.10 17.48 -6.20
C MET A 153 4.60 17.59 -6.56
N LEU A 154 4.30 17.95 -7.83
CA LEU A 154 2.93 18.04 -8.36
C LEU A 154 2.49 16.76 -9.08
N ASP A 155 3.36 15.76 -9.19
CA ASP A 155 2.93 14.40 -9.48
C ASP A 155 2.31 13.80 -8.21
N GLY A 156 1.09 13.25 -8.34
CA GLY A 156 0.36 12.77 -7.17
C GLY A 156 0.99 11.53 -6.54
N ALA A 157 1.58 10.64 -7.33
CA ALA A 157 2.22 9.42 -6.84
C ALA A 157 3.50 9.76 -6.05
N ASP A 158 4.36 10.62 -6.62
CA ASP A 158 5.57 11.11 -5.94
C ASP A 158 5.21 11.89 -4.66
N ASN A 159 4.16 12.72 -4.70
CA ASN A 159 3.69 13.47 -3.55
C ASN A 159 3.25 12.56 -2.40
N MET A 160 2.47 11.52 -2.72
CA MET A 160 2.01 10.56 -1.73
C MET A 160 3.13 9.69 -1.18
N ALA A 161 4.08 9.26 -2.02
CA ALA A 161 5.26 8.52 -1.56
C ALA A 161 6.09 9.35 -0.56
N CYS A 162 6.26 10.65 -0.80
CA CYS A 162 6.91 11.54 0.15
C CYS A 162 6.10 11.71 1.44
N ALA A 163 4.77 11.83 1.34
CA ALA A 163 3.89 11.92 2.50
C ALA A 163 4.02 10.69 3.41
N VAL A 164 4.17 9.49 2.85
CA VAL A 164 4.46 8.29 3.64
C VAL A 164 5.77 8.45 4.43
N LYS A 165 6.86 8.88 3.80
CA LYS A 165 8.15 9.08 4.49
C LYS A 165 8.06 10.05 5.66
N ILE A 166 7.31 11.14 5.49
CA ILE A 166 7.07 12.12 6.56
C ILE A 166 6.26 11.46 7.68
N MET A 167 5.13 10.85 7.35
CA MET A 167 4.25 10.20 8.32
C MET A 167 4.99 9.12 9.12
N THR A 168 5.75 8.24 8.46
CA THR A 168 6.44 7.13 9.12
C THR A 168 7.45 7.62 10.15
N GLN A 169 8.17 8.69 9.84
CA GLN A 169 9.10 9.32 10.79
C GLN A 169 8.35 9.89 12.02
N GLN A 170 7.24 10.60 11.80
CA GLN A 170 6.53 11.26 12.89
C GLN A 170 5.78 10.29 13.78
N VAL A 171 5.04 9.35 13.18
CA VAL A 171 4.31 8.31 13.91
C VAL A 171 5.30 7.39 14.61
N GLY A 172 6.39 6.99 13.95
CA GLY A 172 7.41 6.14 14.57
C GLY A 172 8.09 6.80 15.78
N ARG A 173 8.25 8.13 15.76
CA ARG A 173 8.77 8.91 16.89
C ARG A 173 7.76 9.03 18.03
N ASP A 174 6.50 9.34 17.73
CA ASP A 174 5.52 9.74 18.74
C ASP A 174 4.56 8.61 19.18
N ASN A 175 4.56 7.48 18.46
CA ASN A 175 3.64 6.35 18.60
C ASN A 175 2.16 6.80 18.71
N ALA A 176 1.75 7.69 17.81
CA ALA A 176 0.42 8.28 17.79
C ALA A 176 0.01 8.72 16.37
N VAL A 177 -1.29 8.67 16.06
CA VAL A 177 -1.87 9.33 14.88
C VAL A 177 -1.90 10.84 15.13
N VAL A 178 -2.54 11.28 16.22
CA VAL A 178 -2.57 12.66 16.70
C VAL A 178 -2.61 12.71 18.23
N ARG A 179 -1.70 13.46 18.84
CA ARG A 179 -1.86 13.91 20.22
C ARG A 179 -1.59 15.40 20.33
N ASP A 180 -2.38 16.08 21.15
CA ASP A 180 -2.05 17.40 21.68
C ASP A 180 -1.47 17.25 23.10
N GLY A 181 -0.67 18.23 23.52
CA GLY A 181 -0.04 18.22 24.83
C GLY A 181 0.89 19.42 25.00
N SER A 182 1.51 19.54 26.18
CA SER A 182 2.37 20.67 26.56
C SER A 182 3.56 20.91 25.62
N GLY A 183 3.97 19.92 24.83
CA GLY A 183 5.02 20.03 23.81
C GLY A 183 4.53 20.31 22.39
N GLY A 184 3.25 20.66 22.21
CA GLY A 184 2.60 20.87 20.91
C GLY A 184 2.10 19.57 20.26
N TRP A 185 1.59 19.70 19.03
CA TRP A 185 1.04 18.59 18.25
C TRP A 185 2.09 17.48 17.99
N ARG A 186 1.62 16.24 18.05
CA ARG A 186 2.39 14.99 17.87
C ARG A 186 1.74 14.09 16.81
N GLY A 187 2.49 13.09 16.36
CA GLY A 187 2.09 12.20 15.27
C GLY A 187 2.03 12.95 13.95
N ILE A 188 1.06 12.58 13.13
CA ILE A 188 0.83 13.16 11.79
C ILE A 188 0.47 14.66 11.90
N ALA A 189 -0.16 15.11 12.99
CA ALA A 189 -0.52 16.51 13.19
C ALA A 189 0.69 17.48 13.31
N ARG A 190 1.91 16.98 13.38
CA ARG A 190 3.12 17.81 13.29
C ARG A 190 3.26 18.51 11.95
N ASP A 191 2.90 17.82 10.87
CA ASP A 191 3.08 18.33 9.51
C ASP A 191 1.75 18.73 8.87
N TRP A 192 0.65 18.05 9.20
CA TRP A 192 -0.64 18.27 8.56
C TRP A 192 -1.63 18.98 9.47
N ALA A 193 -1.91 20.25 9.16
CA ALA A 193 -2.79 21.13 9.92
C ALA A 193 -4.26 20.68 10.02
N PRO A 194 -4.88 19.98 9.04
CA PRO A 194 -6.20 19.40 9.16
C PRO A 194 -6.38 18.57 10.42
N LEU A 195 -5.36 17.82 10.83
CA LEU A 195 -5.40 17.00 12.03
C LEU A 195 -5.34 17.81 13.33
N ARG A 196 -5.14 19.13 13.27
CA ARG A 196 -5.25 20.03 14.43
C ARG A 196 -6.69 20.52 14.64
N SER A 197 -7.54 20.44 13.61
CA SER A 197 -8.98 20.74 13.71
C SER A 197 -9.75 19.52 14.22
N ALA A 198 -10.51 19.70 15.32
CA ALA A 198 -11.34 18.64 15.88
C ALA A 198 -12.38 18.11 14.88
N ALA A 199 -13.04 19.00 14.13
CA ALA A 199 -14.04 18.62 13.14
C ALA A 199 -13.43 17.78 11.99
N LYS A 200 -12.26 18.20 11.46
CA LYS A 200 -11.58 17.47 10.39
C LYS A 200 -11.03 16.12 10.89
N ARG A 201 -10.49 16.07 12.12
CA ARG A 201 -10.11 14.80 12.76
C ARG A 201 -11.29 13.85 12.87
N ALA A 202 -12.44 14.33 13.35
CA ALA A 202 -13.64 13.51 13.48
C ALA A 202 -14.10 12.96 12.12
N ASP A 203 -14.07 13.78 11.06
CA ASP A 203 -14.41 13.33 9.70
C ASP A 203 -13.41 12.29 9.14
N ILE A 204 -12.12 12.44 9.42
CA ILE A 204 -11.08 11.45 9.05
C ILE A 204 -11.29 10.13 9.80
N ALA A 205 -11.47 10.20 11.12
CA ALA A 205 -11.71 9.06 12.00
C ALA A 205 -13.01 8.31 11.63
N ALA A 206 -14.09 9.06 11.39
CA ALA A 206 -15.37 8.49 10.98
C ALA A 206 -15.26 7.72 9.66
N TRP A 207 -14.51 8.24 8.68
CA TRP A 207 -14.31 7.52 7.43
C TRP A 207 -13.40 6.29 7.61
N THR A 208 -12.26 6.42 8.29
CA THR A 208 -11.29 5.33 8.43
C THR A 208 -11.83 4.16 9.27
N SER A 209 -12.55 4.43 10.35
CA SER A 209 -13.09 3.39 11.25
C SER A 209 -14.15 2.50 10.61
N GLN A 210 -14.80 2.96 9.54
CA GLN A 210 -15.82 2.19 8.79
C GLN A 210 -15.22 1.22 7.78
N GLN A 211 -13.92 1.28 7.50
CA GLN A 211 -13.31 0.49 6.44
C GLN A 211 -13.14 -0.97 6.86
N SER A 212 -13.19 -1.89 5.89
CA SER A 212 -13.09 -3.33 6.14
C SER A 212 -11.78 -3.76 6.80
N TYR A 213 -10.72 -2.96 6.66
CA TYR A 213 -9.42 -3.14 7.32
C TYR A 213 -9.37 -2.52 8.74
N CYS A 214 -10.42 -1.85 9.20
CA CYS A 214 -10.53 -1.22 10.53
C CYS A 214 -11.70 -1.69 11.39
N GLN A 215 -12.71 -2.30 10.80
CA GLN A 215 -13.75 -2.96 11.57
C GLN A 215 -13.15 -4.11 12.38
N GLN A 216 -13.66 -4.36 13.59
CA GLN A 216 -13.24 -5.53 14.36
C GLN A 216 -13.62 -6.81 13.58
N PRO A 217 -12.78 -7.87 13.57
CA PRO A 217 -13.19 -9.16 13.02
C PRO A 217 -14.47 -9.61 13.71
N VAL A 218 -15.49 -10.01 12.95
CA VAL A 218 -16.70 -10.58 13.53
C VAL A 218 -16.30 -11.88 14.23
N THR A 219 -16.23 -11.86 15.56
CA THR A 219 -16.10 -13.07 16.36
C THR A 219 -17.40 -13.83 16.25
N LYS A 220 -17.38 -14.98 15.56
CA LYS A 220 -18.45 -15.96 15.68
C LYS A 220 -18.31 -16.58 17.08
N GLY A 221 -19.28 -16.29 17.95
CA GLY A 221 -19.39 -16.90 19.28
C GLY A 221 -19.68 -18.39 19.22
#